data_AF-A0A1S1WTU0-F1
#
_entry.id   AF-A0A1S1WTU0-F1
#
_cell.length_a   1.000
_cell.length_b   1.000
_cell.length_c   1.000
_cell.angle_alpha   90.00
_cell.angle_beta   90.00
_cell.angle_gamma   90.00
#
_symmetry.space_group_name_H-M   'P 1'
#
loop_
_entity.id
_entity.type
_entity.pdbx_description
1 polymer ?
#
loop_
_entity_poly.entity_id
_entity_poly.type
_entity_poly.pdbx_seq_one_letter_code
_entity_poly.pdbx_strand_id
1 'polypeptide(L)' 'MRAGAIVPRPPASAVLDGMTLRQLPAPCRLILDGTPYPCPEESCELSFAHPGRHQIVVEAWPQQTAIFEVTT' A
#
# COMPACT_ATOMS: atom_id res chain seq x y z
N MET A 1 -23.63 -5.63 30.05
CA MET A 1 -23.44 -5.67 28.58
C MET A 1 -22.30 -4.74 28.24
N ARG A 2 -21.16 -5.22 27.70
CA ARG A 2 -20.08 -4.34 27.25
C ARG A 2 -20.41 -3.91 25.82
N ALA A 3 -20.65 -2.63 25.62
CA ALA A 3 -20.82 -2.04 24.30
C ALA A 3 -19.52 -2.23 23.50
N GLY A 4 -19.60 -2.73 22.27
CA GLY A 4 -18.44 -2.81 21.38
C GLY A 4 -17.99 -1.40 21.02
N ALA A 5 -16.77 -1.03 21.40
CA ALA A 5 -16.20 0.24 21.00
C ALA A 5 -15.86 0.21 19.50
N ILE A 6 -16.35 1.19 18.74
CA ILE A 6 -15.93 1.41 17.36
C ILE A 6 -14.56 2.09 17.43
N VAL A 7 -13.50 1.36 17.10
CA VAL A 7 -12.12 1.87 17.07
C VAL A 7 -11.70 2.03 15.60
N PRO A 8 -11.14 3.18 15.19
CA PRO A 8 -10.62 3.34 13.83
C PRO A 8 -9.49 2.35 13.57
N ARG A 9 -9.38 1.89 12.32
CA ARG A 9 -8.26 1.05 11.88
C ARG A 9 -6.94 1.80 12.06
N PRO A 10 -5.84 1.12 12.44
CA PRO A 10 -4.52 1.74 12.50
C PRO A 10 -4.10 2.28 11.11
N PRO A 11 -3.35 3.38 11.03
CA PRO A 11 -2.83 3.88 9.76
C PRO A 11 -1.84 2.86 9.14
N ALA A 12 -1.72 2.88 7.80
CA ALA A 12 -0.66 2.17 7.11
C ALA A 12 0.70 2.82 7.41
N SER A 13 1.73 1.99 7.59
CA SER A 13 3.12 2.43 7.80
C SER A 13 3.87 2.68 6.50
N ALA A 14 3.28 2.33 5.35
CA ALA A 14 3.95 2.36 4.05
C ALA A 14 4.46 3.76 3.70
N VAL A 15 5.68 3.81 3.15
CA VAL A 15 6.33 5.02 2.65
C VAL A 15 6.78 4.77 1.22
N LEU A 16 6.56 5.74 0.34
CA LEU A 16 7.11 5.75 -1.01
C LEU A 16 8.35 6.68 -1.05
N ASP A 17 9.49 6.12 -1.44
CA ASP A 17 10.77 6.80 -1.56
C ASP A 17 11.31 6.58 -2.99
N GLY A 18 11.14 7.58 -3.85
CA GLY A 18 11.40 7.45 -5.29
C GLY A 18 10.49 6.38 -5.91
N MET A 19 11.10 5.27 -6.33
CA MET A 19 10.41 4.10 -6.89
C MET A 19 10.39 2.91 -5.91
N THR A 20 10.77 3.11 -4.65
CA THR A 20 10.81 2.06 -3.64
C THR A 20 9.73 2.27 -2.60
N LEU A 21 8.88 1.27 -2.41
CA LEU A 21 7.99 1.18 -1.26
C LEU A 21 8.76 0.59 -0.08
N ARG A 22 8.64 1.23 1.07
CA ARG A 22 9.28 0.85 2.33
C ARG A 22 8.26 0.78 3.46
N GLN A 23 8.59 0.07 4.53
CA GLN A 23 7.74 -0.06 5.72
C GLN A 23 6.33 -0.59 5.37
N LEU A 24 6.26 -1.45 4.35
CA LEU A 24 5.02 -2.07 3.92
C LEU A 24 4.46 -2.94 5.05
N PRO A 25 3.13 -2.94 5.24
CA PRO A 25 2.47 -3.78 6.24
C PRO A 25 2.39 -5.24 5.78
N ALA A 26 3.54 -5.92 5.73
CA ALA A 26 3.66 -7.28 5.20
C ALA A 26 2.93 -8.32 6.08
N PRO A 27 2.21 -9.29 5.49
CA PRO A 27 1.88 -9.39 4.07
C PRO A 27 0.79 -8.37 3.67
N CYS A 28 0.96 -7.74 2.51
CA CYS A 28 -0.01 -6.79 1.95
C CYS A 28 -0.35 -7.11 0.50
N ARG A 29 -1.36 -6.40 -0.01
CA ARG A 29 -1.75 -6.40 -1.42
C ARG A 29 -1.43 -5.03 -2.00
N LEU A 30 -0.62 -5.02 -3.06
CA LEU A 30 -0.38 -3.84 -3.86
C LEU A 30 -1.38 -3.84 -5.02
N ILE A 31 -1.91 -2.68 -5.39
CA ILE A 31 -2.72 -2.51 -6.58
C ILE A 31 -2.09 -1.37 -7.38
N LEU A 32 -1.51 -1.71 -8.53
CA LEU A 32 -0.83 -0.79 -9.43
C LEU A 32 -1.73 -0.54 -10.64
N ASP A 33 -2.23 0.69 -10.79
CA ASP A 33 -3.20 1.07 -11.84
C ASP A 33 -4.40 0.12 -11.95
N GLY A 34 -4.92 -0.32 -10.80
CA GLY A 34 -6.02 -1.27 -10.72
C GLY A 34 -5.62 -2.75 -10.84
N THR A 35 -4.35 -3.07 -11.13
CA THR A 35 -3.85 -4.45 -11.21
C THR A 35 -3.31 -4.92 -9.86
N PRO A 36 -3.88 -5.99 -9.26
CA PRO A 36 -3.46 -6.46 -7.95
C PRO A 36 -2.23 -7.37 -7.98
N TYR A 37 -1.34 -7.19 -7.01
CA TYR A 37 -0.14 -7.99 -6.77
C TYR A 37 -0.02 -8.37 -5.29
N PRO A 38 0.26 -9.64 -4.95
CA PRO A 38 0.61 -10.02 -3.58
C PRO A 38 2.02 -9.51 -3.25
N CYS A 39 2.20 -8.95 -2.04
CA CYS A 39 3.49 -8.49 -1.57
C CYS A 39 3.75 -9.06 -0.15
N PRO A 40 4.60 -10.10 -0.02
CA PRO A 40 4.90 -10.72 1.26
C PRO A 40 6.01 -9.99 2.04
N GLU A 41 6.62 -8.96 1.46
CA GLU A 41 7.80 -8.29 1.98
C GLU A 41 7.49 -6.89 2.52
N GLU A 42 8.33 -6.38 3.43
CA GLU A 42 8.21 -5.05 4.02
C GLU A 42 8.75 -3.93 3.11
N SER A 43 9.33 -4.30 1.96
CA SER A 43 9.82 -3.39 0.94
C SER A 43 9.63 -3.98 -0.45
N CYS A 44 9.43 -3.12 -1.45
CA CYS A 44 9.26 -3.52 -2.84
C CYS A 44 9.74 -2.41 -3.78
N GLU A 45 10.46 -2.75 -4.84
CA GLU A 45 10.83 -1.82 -5.90
C GLU A 45 9.76 -1.83 -7.00
N LEU A 46 9.30 -0.66 -7.40
CA LEU A 46 8.29 -0.46 -8.43
C LEU A 46 8.96 -0.27 -9.79
N SER A 47 8.44 -0.97 -10.79
CA SER A 47 8.85 -0.82 -12.19
C SER A 47 7.61 -0.78 -13.08
N PHE A 48 7.56 0.21 -13.96
CA PHE A 48 6.44 0.44 -14.87
C PHE A 48 6.94 0.36 -16.32
N ALA A 49 6.18 -0.32 -17.18
CA ALA A 49 6.57 -0.56 -18.56
C ALA A 49 6.39 0.67 -19.48
N HIS A 50 5.57 1.64 -19.06
CA HIS A 50 5.23 2.82 -19.83
C HIS A 50 5.45 4.08 -18.99
N PRO A 51 5.85 5.21 -19.60
CA PRO A 51 5.92 6.49 -18.91
C PRO A 51 4.53 7.01 -18.61
N GLY A 52 4.40 7.78 -17.52
CA GLY A 52 3.13 8.37 -17.14
C GLY A 52 2.90 8.43 -15.63
N ARG A 53 1.68 8.81 -15.25
CA ARG A 53 1.24 8.83 -13.86
C ARG A 53 0.69 7.46 -13.50
N HIS A 54 1.22 6.89 -12.42
CA HIS A 54 0.79 5.59 -11.91
C HIS A 54 0.26 5.72 -10.49
N GLN A 55 -0.89 5.10 -10.24
CA GLN A 55 -1.49 5.03 -8.91
C GLN A 55 -1.08 3.71 -8.24
N ILE A 56 -0.61 3.83 -7.00
CA ILE A 56 -0.26 2.69 -6.15
C ILE A 56 -1.16 2.69 -4.94
N VAL A 57 -1.87 1.58 -4.71
CA VAL A 57 -2.69 1.37 -3.52
C VAL A 57 -2.11 0.21 -2.71
N VAL A 58 -1.92 0.42 -1.41
CA VAL A 58 -1.44 -0.60 -0.46
C VAL A 58 -2.59 -0.97 0.46
N GLU A 59 -3.02 -2.22 0.42
CA GLU A 59 -4.05 -2.78 1.28
C GLU A 59 -3.48 -3.85 2.21
N ALA A 60 -3.68 -3.68 3.51
CA ALA A 60 -3.41 -4.71 4.50
C ALA A 60 -4.38 -4.56 5.67
N TRP A 61 -5.16 -5.60 5.96
CA TRP A 61 -5.99 -5.61 7.16
C TRP A 61 -5.12 -5.99 8.37
N PRO A 62 -5.24 -5.32 9.53
CA PRO A 62 -6.28 -4.37 9.93
C PRO A 62 -5.97 -2.90 9.66
N GLN A 63 -4.88 -2.58 8.96
CA GLN A 63 -4.51 -1.19 8.68
C GLN A 63 -5.45 -0.53 7.65
N GLN A 64 -5.41 0.80 7.64
CA GLN A 64 -6.05 1.60 6.60
C GLN A 64 -5.31 1.43 5.27
N THR A 65 -6.01 1.71 4.17
CA THR A 65 -5.43 1.73 2.84
C THR A 65 -4.51 2.93 2.67
N ALA A 66 -3.32 2.74 2.10
CA ALA A 66 -2.44 3.84 1.66
C ALA A 66 -2.54 4.02 0.16
N ILE A 67 -2.48 5.27 -0.31
CA ILE A 67 -2.52 5.61 -1.74
C ILE A 67 -1.35 6.53 -2.04
N PHE A 68 -0.60 6.19 -3.10
CA PHE A 68 0.53 6.96 -3.61
C PHE A 68 0.40 7.17 -5.10
N GLU A 69 1.14 8.15 -5.61
CA GLU A 69 1.26 8.42 -7.04
C GLU A 69 2.74 8.64 -7.39
N VAL A 70 3.19 8.06 -8.51
CA VAL A 70 4.50 8.32 -9.11
C VAL A 70 4.34 8.78 -10.55
N THR A 71 5.34 9.46 -11.08
CA THR A 71 5.46 9.79 -12.51
C THR A 71 6.76 9.22 -13.04
N THR A 72 6.65 8.37 -14.07
CA THR A 72 7.76 7.68 -14.75
C THR A 72 8.08 8.27 -16.12
#